data_AF-A0A8J5TME4-F1
#
_entry.id   AF-A0A8J5TME4-F1
#
_cell.length_a   1.000
_cell.length_b   1.000
_cell.length_c   1.000
_cell.angle_alpha   90.00
_cell.angle_beta   90.00
_cell.angle_gamma   90.00
#
_symmetry.space_group_name_H-M   'P 1'
#
loop_
_entity.id
_entity.type
_entity.pdbx_description
1 polymer ?
#
loop_
_entity_poly.entity_id
_entity_poly.type
_entity_poly.pdbx_seq_one_letter_code
_entity_poly.pdbx_strand_id
1 'polypeptide(L)'
;MIKIEQDTIQVERKQELVAADEAVANKKFADAQAIKDDCEKELAKAVPALNAATDALNTLKQDDIRVVKAMKNPPSGVKLVMEAVCVMLDLKPERKPDPNGSGKMIEDYWAPSQKLLGDMKFLQNLLHYDKENIPTKIITHVRN
;
A
#
# COMPACT_ATOMS: atom_id res chain seq x y z
N MET A 1 17.30 -31.95 -59.23
CA MET A 1 16.67 -30.63 -59.38
C MET A 1 15.31 -30.56 -58.67
N ILE A 2 14.38 -31.50 -58.89
CA ILE A 2 13.02 -31.51 -58.30
C ILE A 2 12.99 -31.36 -56.75
N LYS A 3 13.96 -31.96 -56.04
CA LYS A 3 14.02 -31.92 -54.56
C LYS A 3 14.31 -30.51 -54.02
N ILE A 4 15.16 -29.75 -54.70
CA ILE A 4 15.56 -28.39 -54.29
C ILE A 4 14.38 -27.43 -54.44
N GLU A 5 13.61 -27.54 -55.53
CA GLU A 5 12.40 -26.75 -55.76
C GLU A 5 11.30 -27.01 -54.71
N GLN A 6 11.10 -28.29 -54.35
CA GLN A 6 10.17 -28.65 -53.27
C GLN A 6 10.62 -28.11 -51.91
N ASP A 7 11.92 -28.16 -51.63
CA ASP A 7 12.49 -27.65 -50.38
C ASP A 7 12.38 -26.10 -50.32
N THR A 8 12.61 -25.38 -51.42
CA THR A 8 12.44 -23.92 -51.50
C THR A 8 11.01 -23.49 -51.18
N ILE A 9 10.00 -24.16 -51.76
CA ILE A 9 8.58 -23.86 -51.50
C ILE A 9 8.20 -24.13 -50.04
N GLN A 10 8.82 -25.13 -49.40
CA GLN A 10 8.59 -25.40 -47.97
C GLN A 10 9.26 -24.37 -47.06
N VAL A 11 10.45 -23.91 -47.42
CA VAL A 11 11.17 -22.86 -46.68
C VAL A 11 10.41 -21.54 -46.75
N GLU A 12 9.95 -21.13 -47.93
CA GLU A 12 9.18 -19.88 -48.11
C GLU A 12 7.88 -19.90 -47.29
N ARG A 13 7.11 -21.01 -47.35
CA ARG A 13 5.89 -21.16 -46.54
C ARG A 13 6.15 -21.10 -45.03
N LYS A 14 7.26 -21.69 -44.57
CA LYS A 14 7.64 -21.63 -43.15
C LYS A 14 8.10 -20.23 -42.75
N GLN A 15 8.82 -19.52 -43.62
CA GLN A 15 9.23 -18.14 -43.37
C GLN A 15 8.02 -17.21 -43.23
N GLU A 16 7.01 -17.37 -44.07
CA GLU A 16 5.78 -16.56 -44.00
C GLU A 16 4.99 -16.82 -42.71
N LEU A 17 4.89 -18.09 -42.29
CA LEU A 17 4.28 -18.45 -41.00
C LEU A 17 5.05 -17.87 -39.80
N VAL A 18 6.38 -17.99 -39.79
CA VAL A 18 7.22 -17.45 -38.71
C VAL A 18 7.12 -15.93 -38.66
N ALA A 19 7.10 -15.24 -39.80
CA ALA A 19 6.92 -13.79 -39.85
C ALA A 19 5.55 -13.35 -39.33
N ALA A 20 4.49 -14.10 -39.63
CA ALA A 20 3.16 -13.84 -39.08
C ALA A 20 3.11 -14.04 -37.56
N ASP A 21 3.71 -15.12 -37.05
CA ASP A 21 3.79 -15.40 -35.61
C ASP A 21 4.64 -14.34 -34.88
N GLU A 22 5.75 -13.90 -35.48
CA GLU A 22 6.61 -12.83 -34.96
C GLU A 22 5.84 -11.50 -34.87
N ALA A 23 5.05 -11.15 -35.89
CA ALA A 23 4.23 -9.94 -35.88
C ALA A 23 3.18 -9.97 -34.75
N VAL A 24 2.53 -11.11 -34.53
CA VAL A 24 1.56 -11.29 -33.44
C VAL A 24 2.24 -11.24 -32.07
N ALA A 25 3.40 -11.88 -31.93
CA ALA A 25 4.18 -11.87 -30.70
C ALA A 25 4.67 -10.46 -30.35
N ASN A 26 5.21 -9.73 -31.34
CA ASN A 26 5.67 -8.35 -31.18
C ASN A 26 4.54 -7.41 -30.79
N LYS A 27 3.33 -7.59 -31.36
CA LYS A 27 2.16 -6.80 -30.96
C LYS A 27 1.78 -7.06 -29.50
N LYS A 28 1.68 -8.34 -29.10
CA LYS A 28 1.37 -8.70 -27.70
C LYS A 28 2.44 -8.20 -26.73
N PHE A 29 3.71 -8.24 -27.14
CA PHE A 29 4.82 -7.70 -26.37
C PHE A 29 4.69 -6.19 -26.20
N ALA A 30 4.41 -5.46 -27.28
CA ALA A 30 4.21 -4.01 -27.23
C ALA A 30 3.03 -3.63 -26.32
N ASP A 31 1.91 -4.34 -26.40
CA ASP A 31 0.74 -4.12 -25.54
C ASP A 31 1.08 -4.37 -24.05
N ALA A 32 1.78 -5.47 -23.75
CA ALA A 32 2.22 -5.78 -22.39
C ALA A 32 3.25 -4.78 -21.86
N GLN A 33 4.15 -4.32 -22.71
CA GLN A 33 5.15 -3.31 -22.36
C GLN A 33 4.50 -1.97 -22.03
N ALA A 34 3.51 -1.54 -22.83
CA ALA A 34 2.76 -0.31 -22.56
C ALA A 34 2.05 -0.36 -21.20
N ILE A 35 1.38 -1.47 -20.88
CA ILE A 35 0.72 -1.66 -19.57
C ILE A 35 1.73 -1.62 -18.43
N LYS A 36 2.90 -2.27 -18.62
CA LYS A 36 3.97 -2.26 -17.62
C LYS A 36 4.49 -0.85 -17.38
N ASP A 37 4.78 -0.11 -18.44
CA ASP A 37 5.34 1.24 -18.36
C ASP A 37 4.37 2.21 -17.66
N ASP A 38 3.07 2.10 -17.96
CA ASP A 38 2.03 2.90 -17.29
C ASP A 38 1.94 2.60 -15.78
N CYS A 39 1.98 1.31 -15.41
CA CYS A 39 2.00 0.90 -14.01
C CYS A 39 3.26 1.37 -13.27
N GLU A 40 4.44 1.21 -13.88
CA GLU A 40 5.72 1.66 -13.30
C GLU A 40 5.72 3.19 -13.10
N LYS A 41 5.11 3.95 -14.01
CA LYS A 41 4.99 5.40 -13.90
C LYS A 41 4.12 5.83 -12.73
N GLU A 42 2.96 5.21 -12.52
CA GLU A 42 2.10 5.55 -11.37
C GLU A 42 2.75 5.09 -10.05
N LEU A 43 3.41 3.93 -10.05
CA LEU A 43 4.15 3.46 -8.90
C LEU A 43 5.31 4.42 -8.55
N ALA A 44 6.03 4.92 -9.54
CA ALA A 44 7.13 5.86 -9.35
C ALA A 44 6.69 7.19 -8.71
N LYS A 45 5.40 7.56 -8.79
CA LYS A 45 4.86 8.72 -8.07
C LYS A 45 4.65 8.44 -6.58
N ALA A 46 4.27 7.21 -6.23
CA ALA A 46 3.95 6.82 -4.85
C ALA A 46 5.19 6.41 -4.04
N VAL A 47 6.18 5.76 -4.68
CA VAL A 47 7.41 5.27 -4.02
C VAL A 47 8.16 6.36 -3.23
N PRO A 48 8.34 7.60 -3.73
CA PRO A 48 9.04 8.64 -2.98
C PRO A 48 8.33 9.01 -1.68
N ALA A 49 7.00 9.12 -1.71
CA ALA A 49 6.21 9.45 -0.52
C ALA A 49 6.27 8.31 0.52
N LEU A 50 6.25 7.06 0.05
CA LEU A 50 6.40 5.90 0.93
C LEU A 50 7.78 5.87 1.60
N ASN A 51 8.86 6.05 0.82
CA ASN A 51 10.22 6.06 1.37
C ASN A 51 10.42 7.21 2.36
N ALA A 52 9.91 8.41 2.05
CA ALA A 52 9.95 9.53 2.97
C ALA A 52 9.21 9.24 4.30
N ALA A 53 8.08 8.54 4.25
CA ALA A 53 7.36 8.10 5.44
C ALA A 53 8.15 7.07 6.25
N THR A 54 8.79 6.10 5.59
CA THR A 54 9.68 5.11 6.22
C THR A 54 10.89 5.80 6.88
N ASP A 55 11.51 6.76 6.22
CA ASP A 55 12.63 7.53 6.76
C ASP A 55 12.21 8.34 7.98
N ALA A 56 11.05 9.02 7.91
CA ALA A 56 10.49 9.74 9.05
C ALA A 56 10.24 8.83 10.25
N LEU A 57 9.67 7.63 10.02
CA LEU A 57 9.48 6.62 11.07
C LEU A 57 10.80 6.20 11.72
N ASN A 58 11.86 6.04 10.93
CA ASN A 58 13.20 5.68 11.42
C ASN A 58 13.86 6.78 12.26
N THR A 59 13.38 8.03 12.20
CA THR A 59 13.88 9.13 13.06
C THR A 59 13.31 9.11 14.47
N LEU A 60 12.19 8.43 14.69
CA LEU A 60 11.49 8.42 15.98
C LEU A 60 12.20 7.52 17.00
N LYS A 61 12.33 8.01 18.23
CA LYS A 61 12.90 7.25 19.34
C LYS A 61 11.81 6.76 20.27
N GLN A 62 12.13 5.72 21.05
CA GLN A 62 11.21 5.18 22.04
C GLN A 62 10.76 6.23 23.07
N ASP A 63 11.62 7.20 23.41
CA ASP A 63 11.28 8.26 24.35
C ASP A 63 10.26 9.25 23.77
N ASP A 64 10.28 9.52 22.47
CA ASP A 64 9.26 10.36 21.81
C ASP A 64 7.88 9.69 21.92
N ILE A 65 7.83 8.36 21.72
CA ILE A 65 6.60 7.56 21.87
C ILE A 65 6.10 7.58 23.31
N ARG A 66 7.00 7.52 24.30
CA ARG A 66 6.65 7.63 25.72
C ARG A 66 6.01 8.97 26.05
N VAL A 67 6.53 10.07 25.48
CA VAL A 67 5.95 11.40 25.66
C VAL A 67 4.51 11.46 25.12
N VAL A 68 4.28 10.96 23.90
CA VAL A 68 2.94 10.92 23.30
C VAL A 68 1.98 10.07 24.14
N LYS A 69 2.42 8.89 24.60
CA LYS A 69 1.61 8.01 25.45
C LYS A 69 1.20 8.66 26.77
N ALA A 70 2.09 9.46 27.36
CA ALA A 70 1.86 10.11 28.65
C ALA A 70 0.90 11.31 28.57
N MET A 71 0.50 11.74 27.37
CA MET A 71 -0.46 12.84 27.21
C MET A 71 -1.83 12.45 27.74
N LYS A 72 -2.27 13.13 28.80
CA LYS A 72 -3.63 12.97 29.34
C LYS A 72 -4.70 13.55 28.41
N ASN A 73 -4.37 14.71 27.82
CA ASN A 73 -5.22 15.44 26.89
C ASN A 73 -4.41 15.72 25.60
N PRO A 74 -4.27 14.74 24.70
CA PRO A 74 -3.51 14.95 23.46
C PRO A 74 -4.19 16.01 22.57
N PRO A 75 -3.40 16.82 21.85
CA PRO A 75 -3.92 17.73 20.83
C PRO A 75 -4.76 16.99 19.77
N SER A 76 -5.65 17.71 19.09
CA SER A 76 -6.53 17.14 18.05
C SER A 76 -5.76 16.42 16.95
N GLY A 77 -4.65 16.99 16.48
CA GLY A 77 -3.80 16.36 15.47
C GLY A 77 -3.21 15.02 15.92
N VAL A 78 -2.78 14.92 17.19
CA VAL A 78 -2.26 13.67 17.76
C VAL A 78 -3.37 12.61 17.86
N LYS A 79 -4.57 13.01 18.31
CA LYS A 79 -5.73 12.11 18.36
C LYS A 79 -6.08 11.57 16.98
N LEU A 80 -6.16 12.44 15.98
CA LEU A 80 -6.51 12.09 14.61
C LEU A 80 -5.50 11.12 13.99
N VAL A 81 -4.20 11.40 14.14
CA VAL A 81 -3.14 10.51 13.63
C VAL A 81 -3.20 9.14 14.31
N MET A 82 -3.38 9.12 15.63
CA MET A 82 -3.44 7.86 16.36
C MET A 82 -4.72 7.06 16.07
N GLU A 83 -5.84 7.73 15.85
CA GLU A 83 -7.07 7.13 15.35
C GLU A 83 -6.87 6.48 13.98
N ALA A 84 -6.26 7.20 13.03
CA ALA A 84 -5.96 6.64 11.72
C ALA A 84 -5.05 5.40 11.82
N VAL A 85 -4.03 5.44 12.68
CA VAL A 85 -3.15 4.27 12.92
C VAL A 85 -3.94 3.10 13.53
N CYS A 86 -4.83 3.36 14.50
CA CYS A 86 -5.68 2.31 15.05
C CYS A 86 -6.60 1.69 13.99
N VAL A 87 -7.20 2.50 13.12
CA VAL A 87 -8.04 2.01 12.01
C VAL A 87 -7.22 1.16 11.04
N MET A 88 -6.02 1.63 10.65
CA MET A 88 -5.14 0.91 9.74
C MET A 88 -4.71 -0.46 10.29
N LEU A 89 -4.64 -0.59 11.61
CA LEU A 89 -4.34 -1.83 12.33
C LEU A 89 -5.60 -2.62 12.76
N ASP A 90 -6.78 -2.24 12.25
CA ASP A 90 -8.10 -2.81 12.57
C ASP A 90 -8.39 -2.92 14.07
N LEU A 91 -7.88 -1.97 14.86
CA LEU A 91 -8.19 -1.87 16.29
C LEU A 91 -9.57 -1.25 16.48
N LYS A 92 -10.37 -1.85 17.36
CA LYS A 92 -11.72 -1.35 17.66
C LYS A 92 -11.65 -0.15 18.61
N PRO A 93 -12.51 0.87 18.42
CA PRO A 93 -12.63 1.97 19.36
C PRO A 93 -13.26 1.49 20.67
N GLU A 94 -13.00 2.22 21.75
CA GLU A 94 -13.69 2.04 23.01
C GLU A 94 -14.89 2.99 23.08
N ARG A 95 -16.04 2.50 23.55
CA ARG A 95 -17.22 3.34 23.76
C ARG A 95 -17.13 4.03 25.12
N LYS A 96 -17.08 5.35 25.13
CA LYS A 96 -17.03 6.14 26.37
C LYS A 96 -18.08 7.26 26.37
N PRO A 97 -18.54 7.72 27.54
CA PRO A 97 -19.39 8.91 27.62
C PRO A 97 -18.68 10.12 27.02
N ASP A 98 -19.44 10.97 26.33
CA ASP A 98 -18.94 12.21 25.75
C ASP A 98 -18.31 13.08 26.84
N PRO A 99 -17.01 13.44 26.74
CA PRO A 99 -16.34 14.28 27.72
C PRO A 99 -16.94 15.69 27.82
N ASN A 100 -17.74 16.14 26.84
CA ASN A 100 -18.45 17.41 26.87
C ASN A 100 -19.79 17.35 27.62
N GLY A 101 -20.15 16.19 28.21
CA GLY A 101 -21.34 16.07 29.05
C GLY A 101 -22.65 15.95 28.29
N SER A 102 -22.63 15.65 26.99
CA SER A 102 -23.85 15.49 26.18
C SER A 102 -24.69 14.25 26.55
N GLY A 103 -24.19 13.39 27.44
CA GLY A 103 -24.82 12.12 27.84
C GLY A 103 -24.76 11.04 26.77
N LYS A 104 -24.22 11.34 25.57
CA LYS A 104 -24.06 10.38 24.48
C LYS A 104 -22.82 9.53 24.68
N MET A 105 -22.84 8.30 24.17
CA MET A 105 -21.66 7.45 24.07
C MET A 105 -20.96 7.74 22.74
N ILE A 106 -19.67 8.05 22.80
CA ILE A 106 -18.81 8.27 21.63
C ILE A 106 -17.84 7.11 21.46
N GLU A 107 -17.43 6.86 20.22
CA GLU A 107 -16.32 5.96 19.90
C GLU A 107 -15.01 6.73 20.08
N ASP A 108 -14.09 6.17 20.86
CA ASP A 108 -12.81 6.79 21.16
C ASP A 108 -11.67 5.83 20.88
N TYR A 109 -10.78 6.28 20.01
CA TYR A 109 -9.58 5.53 19.66
C TYR A 109 -8.39 5.84 20.59
N TRP A 110 -8.50 6.82 21.49
CA TRP A 110 -7.36 7.20 22.33
C TRP A 110 -6.96 6.11 23.31
N ALA A 111 -7.91 5.49 24.01
CA ALA A 111 -7.61 4.37 24.91
C ALA A 111 -6.88 3.20 24.21
N PRO A 112 -7.35 2.68 23.05
CA PRO A 112 -6.61 1.66 22.31
C PRO A 112 -5.28 2.19 21.73
N SER A 113 -5.21 3.47 21.35
CA SER A 113 -3.96 4.11 20.93
C SER A 113 -2.89 4.09 22.04
N GLN A 114 -3.26 4.34 23.29
CA GLN A 114 -2.33 4.31 24.42
C GLN A 114 -1.80 2.90 24.70
N LYS A 115 -2.64 1.87 24.50
CA LYS A 115 -2.22 0.47 24.58
C LYS A 115 -1.22 0.16 23.48
N LEU A 116 -1.52 0.57 22.25
CA LEU A 116 -0.65 0.41 21.08
C LEU A 116 0.71 1.11 21.26
N LEU A 117 0.72 2.38 21.71
CA LEU A 117 1.95 3.13 22.04
C LEU A 117 2.73 2.52 23.20
N GLY A 118 2.13 1.62 23.97
CA GLY A 118 2.79 0.84 25.00
C GLY A 118 3.54 -0.39 24.50
N ASP A 119 3.30 -0.82 23.26
CA ASP A 119 3.99 -1.95 22.66
C ASP A 119 5.43 -1.56 22.30
N MET A 120 6.40 -2.31 22.79
CA MET A 120 7.82 -2.13 22.45
C MET A 120 8.10 -2.36 20.96
N LYS A 121 7.24 -3.12 20.30
CA LYS A 121 7.32 -3.40 18.85
C LYS A 121 6.53 -2.40 18.02
N PHE A 122 5.89 -1.38 18.60
CA PHE A 122 5.03 -0.45 17.87
C PHE A 122 5.67 0.11 16.59
N LEU A 123 6.86 0.71 16.71
CA LEU A 123 7.58 1.28 15.56
C LEU A 123 7.95 0.20 14.53
N GLN A 124 8.37 -0.99 15.00
CA GLN A 124 8.70 -2.11 14.13
C GLN A 124 7.46 -2.61 13.37
N ASN A 125 6.31 -2.67 14.03
CA ASN A 125 5.05 -3.08 13.41
C ASN A 125 4.61 -2.08 12.33
N LEU A 126 4.84 -0.77 12.53
CA LEU A 126 4.56 0.24 11.52
C LEU A 126 5.50 0.13 10.30
N LEU A 127 6.79 -0.11 10.53
CA LEU A 127 7.77 -0.27 9.45
C LEU A 127 7.51 -1.53 8.60
N HIS A 128 7.02 -2.60 9.24
CA HIS A 128 6.73 -3.88 8.60
C HIS A 128 5.24 -4.07 8.29
N TYR A 129 4.45 -3.00 8.27
CA TYR A 129 3.03 -3.07 7.97
C TYR A 129 2.80 -3.62 6.56
N ASP A 130 1.85 -4.55 6.42
CA ASP A 130 1.48 -5.15 5.14
C ASP A 130 0.60 -4.21 4.31
N LYS A 131 1.28 -3.26 3.67
CA LYS A 131 0.67 -2.28 2.76
C LYS A 131 0.13 -2.88 1.46
N GLU A 132 0.49 -4.12 1.13
CA GLU A 132 0.05 -4.78 -0.11
C GLU A 132 -1.33 -5.45 0.07
N ASN A 133 -1.70 -5.78 1.31
CA ASN A 133 -2.94 -6.50 1.63
C ASN A 133 -3.85 -5.74 2.60
N ILE A 134 -4.07 -4.44 2.36
CA ILE A 134 -4.97 -3.63 3.19
C ILE A 134 -6.44 -3.97 2.85
N PRO A 135 -7.27 -4.43 3.82
CA PRO A 135 -8.68 -4.69 3.59
C PRO A 135 -9.45 -3.47 3.07
N THR A 136 -10.32 -3.65 2.08
CA THR A 136 -11.13 -2.57 1.47
C THR A 136 -11.97 -1.78 2.49
N LYS A 137 -12.42 -2.44 3.56
CA LYS A 137 -13.11 -1.81 4.71
C LYS A 137 -12.25 -0.69 5.31
N ILE A 138 -10.96 -0.94 5.53
CA ILE A 138 -10.02 0.00 6.14
C ILE A 138 -9.76 1.16 5.19
N ILE A 139 -9.49 0.87 3.91
CA ILE A 139 -9.25 1.90 2.88
C ILE A 139 -10.45 2.85 2.78
N THR A 140 -11.67 2.30 2.77
CA THR A 140 -12.89 3.11 2.72
C THR A 140 -13.07 3.96 3.97
N HIS A 141 -12.70 3.44 5.14
CA HIS A 141 -12.82 4.17 6.40
C HIS A 141 -11.82 5.32 6.50
N VAL A 142 -10.58 5.14 6.03
CA VAL A 142 -9.53 6.18 6.09
C VAL A 142 -9.73 7.28 5.03
N ARG A 143 -10.41 6.97 3.92
CA ARG A 143 -10.65 7.92 2.82
C ARG A 143 -11.77 8.94 3.12
N ASN A 144 -12.67 8.66 4.05
CA ASN A 144 -13.85 9.46 4.38
C ASN A 144 -13.68 10.17 5.73
#